data_AF-A0A968TPI2-F1
#
_entry.id   AF-A0A968TPI2-F1
#
_cell.length_a   1.000
_cell.length_b   1.000
_cell.length_c   1.000
_cell.angle_alpha   90.00
_cell.angle_beta   90.00
_cell.angle_gamma   90.00
#
_symmetry.space_group_name_H-M   'P 1'
#
loop_
_entity.id
_entity.type
_entity.pdbx_description
1 polymer ?
#
loop_
_entity_poly.entity_id
_entity_poly.type
_entity_poly.pdbx_seq_one_letter_code
_entity_poly.pdbx_strand_id
1 'polypeptide(L)'
;MKQIFPLLAALMVVAAISGCRTSPPLKVSDASEGQWRGKALIKDKEQNRSYFVYINFNAVRDRKARMDVTSALGTGVASLLDRWRGGALRAFRL
;
A
#
# COMPACT_ATOMS: atom_id res chain seq x y z
N MET A 1 -43.78 40.49 8.33
CA MET A 1 -43.42 39.04 8.26
C MET A 1 -42.61 38.74 6.99
N LYS A 2 -41.35 39.17 6.88
CA LYS A 2 -40.48 38.93 5.68
C LYS A 2 -39.02 38.57 6.01
N GLN A 3 -38.62 38.53 7.28
CA GLN A 3 -37.22 38.39 7.72
C GLN A 3 -36.83 37.01 8.28
N ILE A 4 -37.78 36.06 8.41
CA ILE A 4 -37.50 34.73 8.99
C ILE A 4 -36.94 33.74 7.95
N PHE A 5 -37.27 33.94 6.67
CA PHE A 5 -36.85 33.06 5.57
C PHE A 5 -35.33 32.97 5.31
N PRO A 6 -34.52 34.06 5.37
CA PRO A 6 -33.09 33.98 5.09
C PRO A 6 -32.28 33.29 6.20
N LEU A 7 -32.77 33.29 7.44
CA LEU A 7 -32.11 32.64 8.58
C LEU A 7 -32.17 31.12 8.50
N LEU A 8 -33.28 30.56 8.00
CA LEU A 8 -33.44 29.11 7.84
C LEU A 8 -32.57 28.57 6.69
N ALA A 9 -32.43 29.35 5.62
CA ALA A 9 -31.56 29.01 4.49
C ALA A 9 -30.08 28.99 4.90
N ALA A 10 -29.65 29.95 5.72
CA ALA A 10 -28.29 29.99 6.26
C ALA A 10 -27.97 28.79 7.16
N LEU A 11 -28.94 28.33 7.97
CA LEU A 11 -28.77 27.19 8.86
C LEU A 11 -28.61 25.86 8.10
N MET A 12 -29.31 25.70 6.98
CA MET A 12 -29.22 24.52 6.11
C MET A 12 -27.88 24.43 5.37
N VAL A 13 -27.29 25.57 4.99
CA VAL A 13 -25.98 25.62 4.32
C VAL A 13 -24.86 25.20 5.28
N VAL A 14 -24.89 25.63 6.55
CA VAL A 14 -23.88 25.24 7.55
C VAL A 14 -23.93 23.74 7.89
N ALA A 15 -25.13 23.12 7.83
CA ALA A 15 -25.28 21.69 8.03
C ALA A 15 -24.75 20.84 6.84
N ALA A 16 -24.68 21.39 5.63
CA ALA A 16 -24.19 20.67 4.46
C ALA A 16 -22.65 20.59 4.39
N ILE A 17 -21.92 21.54 5.00
CA ILE A 17 -20.44 21.61 4.97
C ILE A 17 -19.77 20.71 6.03
N SER A 18 -20.52 20.24 7.03
CA SER A 18 -20.00 19.32 8.05
C SER A 18 -19.94 17.84 7.60
N GLY A 19 -20.50 17.53 6.43
CA GLY A 19 -20.51 16.18 5.84
C GLY A 19 -19.24 15.78 5.09
N CYS A 20 -18.32 16.70 4.80
CA CYS A 20 -17.04 16.40 4.15
C CYS A 20 -15.94 16.08 5.17
N ARG A 21 -16.17 15.11 6.06
CA ARG A 21 -15.04 14.45 6.75
C ARG A 21 -14.50 13.37 5.83
N THR A 22 -13.72 13.80 4.83
CA THR A 22 -12.76 12.94 4.15
C THR A 22 -11.96 12.20 5.22
N SER A 23 -11.93 10.87 5.13
CA SER A 23 -11.20 9.99 6.05
C SER A 23 -9.81 10.56 6.37
N PRO A 24 -9.37 10.57 7.63
CA PRO A 24 -8.03 11.06 7.97
C PRO A 24 -7.00 10.30 7.11
N PRO A 25 -6.01 11.00 6.53
CA PRO A 25 -5.01 10.33 5.70
C PRO A 25 -4.35 9.25 6.56
N LEU A 26 -4.42 7.99 6.11
CA LEU A 26 -3.65 6.93 6.73
C LEU A 26 -2.21 7.39 6.76
N LYS A 27 -1.70 7.68 7.96
CA LYS A 27 -0.29 7.96 8.17
C LYS A 27 0.44 6.66 7.84
N VAL A 28 0.97 6.58 6.63
CA VAL A 28 1.78 5.44 6.15
C VAL A 28 2.95 5.16 7.12
N SER A 29 3.35 6.16 7.93
CA SER A 29 4.34 6.05 9.00
C SER A 29 4.00 5.08 10.13
N ASP A 30 2.73 4.73 10.32
CA ASP A 30 2.27 3.95 11.48
C ASP A 30 2.09 2.47 11.14
N ALA A 31 2.22 2.10 9.86
CA ALA A 31 2.21 0.71 9.42
C ALA A 31 3.53 0.02 9.81
N SER A 32 3.47 -0.81 10.85
CA SER A 32 4.61 -1.63 11.33
C SER A 32 4.84 -2.87 10.47
N GLU A 33 3.80 -3.34 9.77
CA GLU A 33 3.81 -4.53 8.94
C GLU A 33 3.07 -4.27 7.63
N GLY A 34 3.52 -4.92 6.57
CA GLY A 34 2.86 -4.87 5.28
C GLY A 34 2.94 -6.20 4.56
N GLN A 35 1.84 -6.53 3.89
CA GLN A 35 1.72 -7.69 3.02
C GLN A 35 1.24 -7.21 1.65
N TRP A 36 2.02 -7.51 0.63
CA TRP A 36 1.72 -7.15 -0.74
C TRP A 36 1.76 -8.39 -1.61
N ARG A 37 0.81 -8.48 -2.54
CA ARG A 37 0.76 -9.52 -3.56
C ARG A 37 0.83 -8.85 -4.92
N GLY A 38 1.67 -9.38 -5.78
CA GLY A 38 1.89 -8.86 -7.13
C GLY A 38 1.94 -9.98 -8.15
N LYS A 39 1.71 -9.61 -9.41
CA LYS A 39 1.94 -10.47 -10.57
C LYS A 39 2.93 -9.75 -11.48
N ALA A 40 4.00 -10.43 -11.87
CA ALA A 40 5.01 -9.87 -12.76
C ALA A 40 5.17 -10.77 -14.00
N LEU A 41 5.45 -10.14 -15.13
CA LEU A 41 5.94 -10.85 -16.32
C LEU A 41 7.46 -10.82 -16.28
N ILE A 42 8.09 -11.99 -16.27
CA ILE A 42 9.55 -12.10 -16.37
C ILE A 42 9.94 -12.80 -17.66
N LYS A 43 11.05 -12.35 -18.24
CA LYS A 43 11.65 -12.92 -19.43
C LYS A 43 12.87 -13.73 -19.03
N ASP A 44 12.82 -15.02 -19.31
CA ASP A 44 13.98 -15.90 -19.29
C ASP A 44 14.84 -15.59 -20.53
N LYS A 45 16.10 -15.24 -20.28
CA LYS A 45 17.05 -14.88 -21.33
C LYS A 45 17.67 -16.11 -22.00
N GLU A 46 17.75 -17.24 -21.31
CA GLU A 46 18.29 -18.49 -21.85
C GLU A 46 17.28 -19.14 -22.80
N GLN A 47 16.01 -19.17 -22.39
CA GLN A 47 14.93 -19.75 -23.19
C GLN A 47 14.26 -18.76 -24.15
N ASN A 48 14.58 -17.45 -24.03
CA ASN A 48 13.91 -16.35 -24.73
C ASN A 48 12.38 -16.40 -24.61
N ARG A 49 11.87 -16.84 -23.46
CA ARG A 49 10.44 -16.99 -23.16
C ARG A 49 10.03 -16.11 -22.00
N SER A 50 8.81 -15.61 -22.05
CA SER A 50 8.22 -14.83 -20.97
C SER A 50 7.18 -15.66 -20.23
N TYR A 51 7.19 -15.58 -18.91
CA TYR A 51 6.19 -16.23 -18.07
C TYR A 51 5.76 -15.32 -16.92
N PHE A 52 4.52 -15.53 -16.49
CA PHE A 52 3.99 -14.85 -15.31
C PHE A 52 4.46 -15.53 -14.04
N VAL A 53 4.81 -14.71 -13.06
CA VAL A 53 5.02 -15.15 -11.67
C VAL A 53 4.17 -14.34 -10.73
N TYR A 54 3.87 -14.96 -9.60
CA TYR A 54 3.23 -14.33 -8.47
C TYR A 54 4.29 -14.02 -7.42
N ILE A 55 4.22 -12.82 -6.87
CA ILE A 55 5.15 -12.32 -5.87
C ILE A 55 4.35 -12.07 -4.60
N ASN A 56 4.77 -12.67 -3.49
CA ASN A 56 4.26 -12.39 -2.16
C ASN A 56 5.37 -11.69 -1.37
N PHE A 57 5.15 -10.43 -1.01
CA PHE A 57 6.10 -9.64 -0.24
C PHE A 57 5.53 -9.32 1.14
N ASN A 58 6.24 -9.73 2.18
CA ASN A 58 5.88 -9.51 3.58
C ASN A 58 7.02 -8.75 4.25
N ALA A 59 6.75 -7.60 4.86
CA ALA A 59 7.76 -6.83 5.58
C ALA A 59 7.27 -6.46 6.97
N VAL A 60 8.18 -6.55 7.94
CA VAL A 60 8.04 -5.98 9.28
C VAL A 60 9.12 -4.91 9.40
N ARG A 61 8.68 -3.67 9.62
CA ARG A 61 9.54 -2.48 9.68
C ARG A 61 10.72 -2.71 10.62
N ASP A 62 11.91 -2.34 10.16
CA ASP A 62 13.19 -2.42 10.89
C ASP A 62 13.57 -3.82 11.42
N ARG A 63 12.93 -4.91 10.93
CA ARG A 63 13.23 -6.27 11.36
C ARG A 63 13.54 -7.23 10.22
N LYS A 64 12.58 -7.43 9.32
CA LYS A 64 12.68 -8.47 8.30
C LYS A 64 11.80 -8.17 7.11
N ALA A 65 12.25 -8.57 5.94
CA ALA A 65 11.45 -8.63 4.73
C ALA A 65 11.61 -10.01 4.09
N ARG A 66 10.51 -10.53 3.54
CA ARG A 66 10.49 -11.79 2.80
C ARG A 66 9.73 -11.59 1.51
N MET A 67 10.35 -11.98 0.40
CA MET A 67 9.71 -12.07 -0.90
C MET A 67 9.71 -13.52 -1.34
N ASP A 68 8.55 -14.06 -1.66
CA ASP A 68 8.41 -15.38 -2.27
C ASP A 68 7.86 -15.21 -3.69
N VAL A 69 8.54 -15.83 -4.65
CA VAL A 69 8.17 -15.83 -6.06
C VAL A 69 7.71 -17.23 -6.44
N THR A 70 6.48 -17.35 -6.93
CA THR A 70 5.89 -18.61 -7.37
C THR A 70 5.53 -18.53 -8.85
N SER A 71 5.68 -19.64 -9.57
CA SER A 71 5.27 -19.76 -10.96
C SER A 71 3.75 -19.71 -11.09
N ALA A 72 3.26 -19.59 -12.33
CA ALA A 72 1.83 -19.71 -12.61
C ALA A 72 1.22 -21.07 -12.20
N LEU A 73 2.05 -22.11 -12.07
CA LEU A 73 1.64 -23.45 -11.65
C LEU A 73 1.72 -23.63 -10.13
N GLY A 74 2.05 -22.58 -9.37
CA GLY A 74 2.16 -22.63 -7.91
C GLY A 74 3.48 -23.19 -7.38
N THR A 75 4.44 -23.52 -8.26
CA THR A 75 5.77 -23.96 -7.83
C THR A 75 6.60 -22.80 -7.31
N GLY A 76 7.34 -23.02 -6.21
CA GLY A 76 8.29 -22.03 -5.70
C GLY A 76 9.46 -21.86 -6.66
N VAL A 77 9.71 -20.63 -7.11
CA VAL A 77 10.78 -20.30 -8.06
C VAL A 77 11.97 -19.68 -7.34
N ALA A 78 11.70 -18.74 -6.43
CA ALA A 78 12.73 -18.07 -5.65
C ALA A 78 12.15 -17.52 -4.35
N SER A 79 13.01 -17.42 -3.33
CA SER A 79 12.70 -16.71 -2.10
C SER A 79 13.86 -15.79 -1.74
N LEU A 80 13.56 -14.54 -1.42
CA LEU A 80 14.49 -13.59 -0.85
C LEU A 80 14.09 -13.33 0.59
N LEU A 81 15.03 -13.55 1.51
CA LEU A 81 14.87 -13.27 2.93
C LEU A 81 15.92 -12.25 3.33
N ASP A 82 15.47 -11.08 3.76
CA ASP A 82 16.31 -10.07 4.34
C ASP A 82 15.99 -9.91 5.82
N ARG A 83 17.05 -9.88 6.64
CA ARG A 83 16.96 -9.63 8.07
C ARG A 83 17.79 -8.39 8.34
N TRP A 84 17.11 -7.28 8.61
CA TRP A 84 17.74 -6.02 8.96
C TRP A 84 18.52 -6.20 10.26
N ARG A 85 19.83 -6.43 10.16
CA ARG A 85 20.77 -6.28 11.27
C ARG A 85 21.10 -4.80 11.35
N GLY A 86 20.69 -4.13 12.42
CA GLY A 86 20.69 -2.67 12.56
C GLY A 86 21.93 -1.99 11.95
N GLY A 87 21.71 -1.16 10.92
CA GLY A 87 22.81 -0.42 10.28
C GLY A 87 22.52 0.31 8.97
N ALA A 88 21.38 0.14 8.30
CA ALA A 88 21.13 0.74 6.98
C ALA A 88 20.01 1.82 6.94
N LEU A 89 19.82 2.54 8.05
CA LEU A 89 18.89 3.69 8.15
C LEU A 89 19.24 4.89 7.25
N ARG A 90 20.14 4.75 6.26
CA ARG A 90 20.53 5.83 5.33
C ARG A 90 20.05 5.64 3.89
N ALA A 91 19.45 4.51 3.51
CA ALA A 91 19.14 4.23 2.11
C ALA A 91 17.72 4.63 1.65
N PHE A 92 16.77 4.85 2.57
CA PHE A 92 15.39 5.21 2.23
C PHE A 92 14.95 6.47 2.99
N ARG A 93 15.49 7.61 2.57
CA ARG A 93 14.81 8.89 2.73
C ARG A 93 14.29 9.26 1.33
N LEU A 94 12.99 9.04 1.12
CA LEU A 94 12.22 9.68 0.06
C LEU A 94 11.75 11.04 0.58
#